data_AF-A0A094XAJ6-F1
#
_entry.id   AF-A0A094XAJ6-F1
#
_cell.length_a   1.000
_cell.length_b   1.000
_cell.length_c   1.000
_cell.angle_alpha   90.00
_cell.angle_beta   90.00
_cell.angle_gamma   90.00
#
_symmetry.space_group_name_H-M   'P 1'
#
loop_
_entity.id
_entity.type
_entity.pdbx_description
1 polymer ?
#
loop_
_entity_poly.entity_id
_entity_poly.type
_entity_poly.pdbx_seq_one_letter_code
_entity_poly.pdbx_strand_id
1 'polypeptide(L)' 'MERVSELNEKKLLHLLEYVRTSAQEETKLEVAECMLDYGIDIQLIGAVTGLKRDEIIKKI' A
#
# COMPACT_ATOMS: atom_id res chain seq x y z
N MET A 1 5.12 36.45 6.07
CA MET A 1 5.96 35.36 5.55
C MET A 1 5.63 33.99 6.15
N GLU A 2 4.94 33.90 7.30
CA GLU A 2 4.62 32.64 8.00
C GLU A 2 3.70 31.68 7.22
N ARG A 3 2.66 32.19 6.54
CA ARG A 3 1.69 31.34 5.81
C ARG A 3 2.29 30.52 4.65
N VAL A 4 3.41 30.94 4.07
CA VAL A 4 4.08 30.20 2.98
C VAL A 4 4.89 29.02 3.53
N SER A 5 5.47 29.18 4.73
CA SER A 5 6.17 28.13 5.45
C SER A 5 5.23 26.99 5.84
N GLU A 6 4.08 27.31 6.42
CA GLU A 6 3.05 26.33 6.81
C GLU A 6 2.45 25.58 5.61
N LEU A 7 2.29 26.26 4.46
CA LEU A 7 1.79 25.61 3.24
C LEU A 7 2.80 24.59 2.69
N ASN A 8 4.09 24.89 2.80
CA ASN A 8 5.16 23.99 2.38
C ASN A 8 5.31 22.80 3.33
N GLU A 9 5.19 23.02 4.63
CA GLU A 9 5.18 21.94 5.63
C GLU A 9 4.02 20.97 5.40
N LYS A 10 2.79 21.48 5.21
CA LYS A 10 1.62 20.63 4.90
C LYS A 10 1.79 19.84 3.61
N LYS A 11 2.35 20.45 2.56
CA LYS A 11 2.64 19.75 1.30
C LYS A 11 3.67 18.64 1.48
N LEU A 12 4.72 18.90 2.26
CA LEU A 12 5.75 17.91 2.57
C LEU A 12 5.17 16.73 3.36
N LEU A 13 4.37 17.01 4.39
CA LEU A 13 3.69 15.96 5.18
C LEU A 13 2.80 15.10 4.29
N HIS A 14 2.01 15.72 3.41
CA HIS A 14 1.17 14.98 2.47
C HIS A 14 1.99 14.11 1.50
N LEU A 15 3.14 14.60 1.02
CA LEU A 15 4.01 13.82 0.14
C LEU A 15 4.61 12.62 0.89
N LEU A 16 5.05 12.81 2.13
CA LEU A 16 5.60 11.73 2.97
C LEU A 16 4.54 10.68 3.28
N GLU A 17 3.31 11.10 3.57
CA GLU A 17 2.18 10.20 3.79
C GLU A 17 1.82 9.41 2.53
N TYR A 18 1.82 10.06 1.37
CA TYR A 18 1.66 9.39 0.08
C TYR A 18 2.74 8.33 -0.15
N VAL A 19 4.02 8.69 -0.01
CA VAL A 19 5.14 7.74 -0.18
C VAL A 19 5.04 6.57 0.79
N ARG A 20 4.72 6.83 2.05
CA ARG A 20 4.51 5.78 3.07
C ARG A 20 3.38 4.84 2.67
N THR A 21 2.27 5.38 2.18
CA THR A 21 1.10 4.59 1.79
C THR A 21 1.40 3.74 0.57
N SER A 22 2.05 4.31 -0.45
CA SER A 22 2.48 3.57 -1.64
C SER A 22 3.45 2.44 -1.29
N ALA A 23 4.43 2.68 -0.43
CA ALA A 23 5.37 1.64 0.00
C ALA A 23 4.65 0.50 0.75
N GLN A 24 3.69 0.82 1.61
CA GLN A 24 2.89 -0.20 2.31
C GLN A 24 2.01 -1.02 1.36
N GLU A 25 1.44 -0.39 0.34
CA GLU A 25 0.66 -1.08 -0.69
C GLU A 25 1.53 -2.02 -1.53
N GLU A 26 2.73 -1.59 -1.91
CA GLU A 26 3.70 -2.40 -2.65
C GLU A 26 4.11 -3.64 -1.84
N THR A 27 4.48 -3.47 -0.56
CA THR A 27 4.82 -4.61 0.31
C THR A 27 3.66 -5.60 0.45
N LYS A 28 2.41 -5.13 0.56
CA LYS A 28 1.25 -6.03 0.64
C LYS A 28 1.08 -6.88 -0.62
N LEU A 29 1.38 -6.30 -1.79
CA LEU A 29 1.29 -7.00 -3.07
C LEU A 29 2.41 -8.04 -3.21
N GLU A 30 3.65 -7.69 -2.87
CA GLU A 30 4.78 -8.63 -2.87
C GLU A 30 4.51 -9.85 -1.97
N VAL A 31 3.94 -9.61 -0.78
CA VAL A 31 3.55 -10.69 0.13
C VAL A 31 2.43 -11.54 -0.48
N ALA A 32 1.43 -10.92 -1.11
CA ALA A 32 0.34 -11.64 -1.76
C ALA A 32 0.83 -12.51 -2.93
N GLU A 33 1.73 -11.99 -3.77
CA GLU A 33 2.38 -12.72 -4.87
C GLU A 33 3.14 -13.94 -4.33
N CYS A 34 4.00 -13.74 -3.34
CA CYS A 34 4.72 -14.84 -2.71
C CYS A 34 3.78 -15.91 -2.15
N MET A 35 2.70 -15.51 -1.46
CA MET A 35 1.74 -16.47 -0.92
C MET A 35 0.99 -17.24 -2.01
N LEU A 36 0.70 -16.61 -3.16
CA LEU A 36 0.10 -17.30 -4.31
C LEU A 36 1.04 -18.31 -4.94
N ASP A 37 2.33 -17.99 -5.07
CA ASP A 37 3.34 -18.91 -5.58
C ASP A 37 3.46 -20.18 -4.69
N TYR A 38 3.20 -20.04 -3.39
CA TYR A 38 3.11 -21.16 -2.46
C TYR A 38 1.76 -21.91 -2.49
N GLY A 39 0.82 -21.49 -3.34
CA GLY A 39 -0.51 -22.11 -3.47
C GLY A 39 -1.43 -21.83 -2.28
N ILE A 40 -1.21 -20.74 -1.55
CA ILE A 40 -2.06 -20.34 -0.43
C ILE A 40 -3.42 -19.85 -0.95
N ASP A 41 -4.49 -20.18 -0.23
CA ASP A 41 -5.85 -19.76 -0.57
C ASP A 41 -6.02 -18.23 -0.52
N ILE A 42 -6.76 -17.70 -1.51
CA ILE A 42 -6.99 -16.26 -1.69
C ILE A 42 -7.67 -15.61 -0.48
N GLN A 43 -8.53 -16.33 0.25
CA GLN A 43 -9.16 -15.80 1.46
C GLN A 43 -8.14 -15.55 2.57
N LEU A 44 -7.18 -16.47 2.73
CA LEU A 44 -6.10 -16.32 3.71
C LEU A 44 -5.12 -15.21 3.31
N ILE A 45 -4.80 -15.09 2.02
CA ILE A 45 -3.99 -13.98 1.49
C ILE A 45 -4.64 -12.64 1.80
N GLY A 46 -5.95 -12.51 1.55
CA GLY A 46 -6.70 -11.29 1.87
C GLY A 46 -6.74 -10.99 3.37
N ALA A 47 -6.85 -12.02 4.22
CA ALA A 47 -6.83 -11.85 5.67
C ALA A 47 -5.46 -11.37 6.20
N VAL A 48 -4.35 -11.82 5.60
CA VAL A 48 -2.98 -11.44 6.00
C VAL A 48 -2.58 -10.08 5.46
N THR A 49 -2.85 -9.81 4.18
CA THR A 49 -2.41 -8.59 3.49
C THR A 49 -3.40 -7.43 3.62
N GLY A 50 -4.65 -7.72 3.96
CA GLY A 50 -5.76 -6.77 3.94
C GLY A 50 -6.22 -6.39 2.53
N LEU A 51 -5.70 -7.06 1.49
CA LEU A 51 -6.12 -6.84 0.11
C LEU A 51 -7.47 -7.53 -0.17
N LYS A 52 -8.30 -6.89 -0.97
CA LYS A 52 -9.51 -7.53 -1.50
C LYS A 52 -9.13 -8.52 -2.60
N ARG A 53 -10.00 -9.50 -2.79
CA ARG A 53 -9.86 -10.51 -3.86
C ARG A 53 -9.61 -9.88 -5.23
N ASP A 54 -10.32 -8.80 -5.56
CA ASP A 54 -10.17 -8.12 -6.85
C ASP A 54 -8.80 -7.42 -6.99
N GLU A 55 -8.23 -6.96 -5.88
CA GLU A 55 -6.90 -6.32 -5.87
C GLU A 55 -5.79 -7.35 -6.06
N ILE A 56 -5.99 -8.56 -5.53
CA ILE A 56 -5.10 -9.71 -5.71
C ILE A 56 -5.15 -10.21 -7.15
N ILE A 57 -6.34 -10.35 -7.74
CA ILE A 57 -6.52 -10.91 -9.10
C ILE A 57 -6.17 -9.91 -10.22
N LYS A 58 -6.34 -8.61 -10.00
CA LYS A 58 -6.19 -7.60 -11.07
C LYS A 58 -4.74 -7.16 -11.32
N LYS A 59 -3.85 -7.40 -10.35
CA LYS A 59 -2.44 -6.95 -10.40
C LYS A 59 -1.45 -8.07 -10.69
N ILE A 60 -1.90 -9.33 -10.66
CA ILE A 60 -1.13 -10.53 -10.98
C ILE A 60 -1.65 -11.08 -12.31
#